data_AF-A0A5C8AHS4-F1
#
_entry.id   AF-A0A5C8AHS4-F1
#
_cell.length_a   1.000
_cell.length_b   1.000
_cell.length_c   1.000
_cell.angle_alpha   90.00
_cell.angle_beta   90.00
_cell.angle_gamma   90.00
#
_symmetry.space_group_name_H-M   'P 1'
#
loop_
_entity.id
_entity.type
_entity.pdbx_description
1 polymer ?
#
loop_
_entity_poly.entity_id
_entity_poly.type
_entity_poly.pdbx_seq_one_letter_code
_entity_poly.pdbx_strand_id
1 'polypeptide(L)'
;MKEIQSFLEAGKGIYIGSENWPLQAESKQLTKLFYAKETWGNFSTTEATTNAKSFIADEKKIDAGNSTVAFPLDYRLKVEAWVDDEPLILSGKWLNGRVLIDGGYSRFYCTNNEQLNAELFKSFFDFLLND
;
A
#
# COMPACT_ATOMS: atom_id res chain seq x y z
N MET A 1 -7.96 -5.59 18.43
CA MET A 1 -8.96 -6.01 17.43
C MET A 1 -10.21 -5.14 17.44
N LYS A 2 -10.97 -5.09 18.55
CA LYS A 2 -12.13 -4.19 18.67
C LYS A 2 -11.78 -2.72 18.39
N GLU A 3 -10.64 -2.26 18.89
CA GLU A 3 -10.19 -0.87 18.69
C GLU A 3 -9.93 -0.51 17.22
N ILE A 4 -9.29 -1.40 16.45
CA ILE A 4 -9.04 -1.17 15.01
C ILE A 4 -10.36 -1.14 14.25
N GLN A 5 -11.31 -2.02 14.59
CA GLN A 5 -12.64 -2.01 13.98
C GLN A 5 -13.37 -0.70 14.30
N SER A 6 -13.43 -0.29 15.56
CA SER A 6 -14.05 0.97 15.97
C SER A 6 -13.40 2.19 15.32
N PHE A 7 -12.07 2.17 15.12
CA PHE A 7 -11.34 3.22 14.41
C PHE A 7 -11.78 3.33 12.94
N LEU A 8 -11.93 2.20 12.24
CA LEU A 8 -12.41 2.15 10.85
C LEU A 8 -13.92 2.45 10.75
N GLU A 9 -14.73 2.05 11.73
CA GLU A 9 -16.16 2.41 11.81
C GLU A 9 -16.37 3.92 11.99
N ALA A 10 -15.45 4.58 12.69
CA ALA A 10 -15.44 6.04 12.83
C ALA A 10 -14.96 6.78 11.57
N GLY A 11 -14.71 6.08 10.46
CA GLY A 11 -14.33 6.66 9.17
C GLY A 11 -12.83 6.95 9.01
N LYS A 12 -11.99 6.51 9.94
CA LYS A 12 -10.54 6.81 9.89
C LYS A 12 -9.81 5.87 8.92
N GLY A 13 -8.65 6.32 8.42
CA GLY A 13 -7.82 5.57 7.49
C GLY A 13 -6.71 4.76 8.17
N ILE A 14 -6.39 3.58 7.63
CA ILE A 14 -5.23 2.78 8.03
C ILE A 14 -4.26 2.58 6.86
N TYR A 15 -2.96 2.79 7.14
CA TYR A 15 -1.86 2.44 6.26
C TYR A 15 -1.29 1.08 6.64
N ILE A 16 -1.08 0.21 5.66
CA ILE A 16 -0.47 -1.11 5.82
C ILE A 16 0.74 -1.20 4.89
N GLY A 17 1.89 -0.75 5.40
CA GLY A 17 3.18 -0.93 4.73
C GLY A 17 3.70 -2.36 4.93
N SER A 18 4.24 -2.95 3.89
CA SER A 18 4.81 -4.29 3.90
C SER A 18 6.02 -4.39 3.00
N GLU A 19 6.83 -5.39 3.27
CA GLU A 19 8.02 -5.78 2.53
C GLU A 19 8.39 -7.22 2.90
N ASN A 20 9.36 -7.82 2.19
CA ASN A 20 9.68 -9.24 2.36
C ASN A 20 10.24 -9.59 3.75
N TRP A 21 10.81 -8.64 4.49
CA TRP A 21 11.21 -8.80 5.89
C TRP A 21 11.58 -7.45 6.52
N PRO A 22 11.27 -7.14 7.80
CA PRO A 22 10.53 -7.94 8.80
C PRO A 22 9.01 -7.65 8.86
N LEU A 23 8.52 -6.59 8.21
CA LEU A 23 7.14 -6.09 8.35
C LEU A 23 6.08 -6.88 7.56
N GLN A 24 6.41 -8.09 7.10
CA GLN A 24 5.48 -8.93 6.37
C GLN A 24 4.43 -9.56 7.30
N ALA A 25 4.81 -9.90 8.54
CA ALA A 25 3.95 -10.65 9.44
C ALA A 25 2.75 -9.83 9.94
N GLU A 26 2.97 -8.59 10.37
CA GLU A 26 1.91 -7.68 10.84
C GLU A 26 0.96 -7.31 9.72
N SER A 27 1.50 -6.97 8.54
CA SER A 27 0.71 -6.71 7.33
C SER A 27 -0.21 -7.91 7.02
N LYS A 28 0.32 -9.14 7.02
CA LYS A 28 -0.46 -10.37 6.79
C LYS A 28 -1.58 -10.56 7.80
N GLN A 29 -1.38 -10.24 9.08
CA GLN A 29 -2.45 -10.33 10.08
C GLN A 29 -3.61 -9.37 9.75
N LEU A 30 -3.30 -8.14 9.36
CA LEU A 30 -4.31 -7.13 9.01
C LEU A 30 -5.00 -7.47 7.68
N THR A 31 -4.25 -7.84 6.65
CA THR A 31 -4.86 -8.17 5.35
C THR A 31 -5.66 -9.47 5.39
N LYS A 32 -5.28 -10.44 6.23
CA LYS A 32 -6.08 -11.66 6.46
C LYS A 32 -7.38 -11.33 7.21
N LEU A 33 -7.34 -10.41 8.15
CA LEU A 33 -8.52 -9.92 8.85
C LEU A 33 -9.49 -9.20 7.91
N PHE A 34 -9.00 -8.27 7.09
CA PHE A 34 -9.86 -7.44 6.23
C PHE A 34 -10.27 -8.18 4.96
N TYR A 35 -9.34 -8.90 4.34
CA TYR A 35 -9.54 -9.43 2.98
C TYR A 35 -9.44 -10.95 2.87
N ALA A 36 -9.10 -11.66 3.95
CA ALA A 36 -8.79 -13.10 3.95
C ALA A 36 -7.67 -13.47 2.96
N LYS A 37 -6.70 -12.57 2.79
CA LYS A 37 -5.63 -12.64 1.80
C LYS A 37 -4.28 -12.27 2.41
N GLU A 38 -3.21 -12.79 1.84
CA GLU A 38 -1.83 -12.57 2.30
C GLU A 38 -0.95 -12.08 1.15
N THR A 39 0.08 -11.29 1.47
CA THR A 39 1.11 -10.87 0.52
C THR A 39 2.06 -12.03 0.17
N TRP A 40 2.66 -11.97 -1.00
CA TRP A 40 3.74 -12.86 -1.43
C TRP A 40 4.84 -12.07 -2.14
N GLY A 41 5.96 -12.72 -2.40
CA GLY A 41 6.90 -12.24 -3.41
C GLY A 41 8.35 -12.17 -2.97
N ASN A 42 9.14 -11.70 -3.93
CA ASN A 42 10.55 -11.31 -3.90
C ASN A 42 10.83 -10.72 -5.27
N PHE A 43 10.39 -9.48 -5.49
CA PHE A 43 10.55 -8.83 -6.79
C PHE A 43 11.92 -8.15 -6.85
N SER A 44 12.62 -8.29 -7.99
CA SER A 44 13.91 -7.65 -8.24
C SER A 44 13.78 -6.31 -8.96
N THR A 45 12.58 -5.97 -9.43
CA THR A 45 12.32 -4.75 -10.18
C THR A 45 12.34 -3.53 -9.27
N THR A 46 13.03 -2.48 -9.72
CA THR A 46 13.27 -1.26 -8.94
C THR A 46 12.22 -0.18 -9.17
N GLU A 47 11.49 -0.24 -10.29
CA GLU A 47 10.47 0.73 -10.67
C GLU A 47 9.07 0.11 -10.66
N ALA A 48 8.10 0.86 -10.20
CA ALA A 48 6.68 0.54 -10.31
C ALA A 48 5.96 1.59 -11.14
N THR A 49 4.88 1.18 -11.80
CA THR A 49 4.10 2.05 -12.69
C THR A 49 2.74 2.38 -12.08
N THR A 50 2.33 3.63 -12.19
CA THR A 50 1.01 4.08 -11.74
C THR A 50 0.03 4.12 -12.90
N ASN A 51 -1.26 4.11 -12.59
CA ASN A 51 -2.31 4.27 -13.60
C ASN A 51 -2.91 5.69 -13.58
N ALA A 52 -3.47 6.13 -14.71
CA ALA A 52 -4.01 7.49 -14.85
C ALA A 52 -5.22 7.82 -13.94
N LYS A 53 -5.87 6.79 -13.36
CA LYS A 53 -6.96 6.97 -12.40
C LYS A 53 -6.48 6.87 -10.95
N SER A 54 -5.17 6.69 -10.76
CA SER A 54 -4.56 6.53 -9.46
C SER A 54 -4.60 7.84 -8.68
N PHE A 55 -4.72 7.78 -7.35
CA PHE A 55 -4.57 9.01 -6.56
C PHE A 55 -3.12 9.51 -6.52
N ILE A 56 -2.17 8.68 -6.99
CA ILE A 56 -0.74 9.00 -7.19
C ILE A 56 -0.39 9.03 -8.69
N ALA A 57 -1.36 9.36 -9.56
CA ALA A 57 -1.17 9.31 -11.02
C ALA A 57 -0.14 10.31 -11.56
N ASP A 58 0.11 11.41 -10.85
CA ASP A 58 1.14 12.40 -11.21
C ASP A 58 2.54 11.76 -11.19
N GLU A 59 2.74 10.74 -10.34
CA GLU A 59 3.95 9.94 -10.25
C GLU A 59 3.91 8.76 -11.21
N LYS A 60 4.00 9.02 -12.52
CA LYS A 60 3.94 7.99 -13.59
C LYS A 60 4.81 6.75 -13.30
N LYS A 61 5.93 6.96 -12.63
CA LYS A 61 6.82 5.93 -12.10
C LYS A 61 7.20 6.26 -10.67
N ILE A 62 7.21 5.24 -9.82
CA ILE A 62 7.65 5.33 -8.43
C ILE A 62 8.68 4.23 -8.16
N ASP A 63 9.44 4.36 -7.07
CA ASP A 63 10.31 3.28 -6.62
C ASP A 63 9.44 2.11 -6.14
N ALA A 64 9.76 0.90 -6.60
CA ALA A 64 9.06 -0.31 -6.17
C ALA A 64 9.40 -0.68 -4.72
N GLY A 65 10.59 -0.29 -4.25
CA GLY A 65 11.20 -0.77 -3.01
C GLY A 65 12.30 -1.80 -3.28
N ASN A 66 13.16 -2.02 -2.29
CA ASN A 66 14.31 -2.95 -2.39
C ASN A 66 13.95 -4.39 -1.98
N SER A 67 12.79 -4.57 -1.36
CA SER A 67 12.33 -5.79 -0.68
C SER A 67 10.83 -5.99 -0.93
N THR A 68 10.44 -5.83 -2.20
CA THR A 68 9.05 -5.71 -2.60
C THR A 68 8.26 -7.00 -2.41
N VAL A 69 7.02 -6.86 -1.95
CA VAL A 69 5.98 -7.88 -1.94
C VAL A 69 4.78 -7.37 -2.72
N ALA A 70 3.99 -8.28 -3.26
CA ALA A 70 2.74 -7.97 -3.93
C ALA A 70 1.56 -8.42 -3.08
N PHE A 71 0.41 -7.82 -3.34
CA PHE A 71 -0.86 -8.21 -2.73
C PHE A 71 -1.86 -8.68 -3.79
N PRO A 72 -2.66 -9.73 -3.54
CA PRO A 72 -3.60 -10.25 -4.51
C PRO A 72 -4.68 -9.23 -4.87
N LEU A 73 -5.06 -9.25 -6.15
CA LEU A 73 -6.24 -8.52 -6.62
C LEU A 73 -7.46 -8.86 -5.77
N ASP A 74 -8.22 -7.82 -5.42
CA ASP A 74 -9.48 -7.94 -4.70
C ASP A 74 -10.46 -6.91 -5.26
N TYR A 75 -11.70 -7.32 -5.53
CA TYR A 75 -12.70 -6.43 -6.12
C TYR A 75 -13.07 -5.24 -5.21
N ARG A 76 -12.77 -5.34 -3.91
CA ARG A 76 -12.96 -4.26 -2.92
C ARG A 76 -11.84 -3.21 -2.96
N LEU A 77 -10.75 -3.51 -3.66
CA LEU A 77 -9.55 -2.70 -3.73
C LEU A 77 -9.31 -2.22 -5.15
N LYS A 78 -8.85 -0.98 -5.26
CA LYS A 78 -8.35 -0.37 -6.48
C LYS A 78 -6.83 -0.49 -6.49
N VAL A 79 -6.26 -0.98 -7.59
CA VAL A 79 -4.80 -0.96 -7.78
C VAL A 79 -4.37 0.46 -8.13
N GLU A 80 -3.37 0.97 -7.43
CA GLU A 80 -2.82 2.32 -7.59
C GLU A 80 -1.46 2.30 -8.27
N ALA A 81 -0.68 1.24 -8.05
CA ALA A 81 0.60 0.99 -8.70
C ALA A 81 0.86 -0.51 -8.94
N TRP A 82 1.64 -0.82 -9.97
CA TRP A 82 1.99 -2.16 -10.41
C TRP A 82 3.50 -2.37 -10.41
N VAL A 83 3.95 -3.56 -10.03
CA VAL A 83 5.34 -4.06 -10.16
C VAL A 83 5.30 -5.41 -10.88
N ASP A 84 6.02 -5.55 -12.00
CA ASP A 84 6.06 -6.80 -12.79
C ASP A 84 4.68 -7.47 -13.00
N ASP A 85 3.69 -6.66 -13.43
CA ASP A 85 2.28 -7.06 -13.63
C ASP A 85 1.50 -7.44 -12.35
N GLU A 86 2.09 -7.27 -11.17
CA GLU A 86 1.47 -7.54 -9.88
C GLU A 86 1.10 -6.26 -9.11
N PRO A 87 0.01 -6.26 -8.32
CA PRO A 87 -0.39 -5.10 -7.55
C PRO A 87 0.60 -4.78 -6.42
N LEU A 88 1.19 -3.59 -6.48
CA LEU A 88 2.13 -3.09 -5.48
C LEU A 88 1.44 -2.25 -4.40
N ILE A 89 0.65 -1.27 -4.85
CA ILE A 89 -0.13 -0.39 -3.99
C ILE A 89 -1.59 -0.59 -4.32
N LEU A 90 -2.42 -0.80 -3.29
CA LEU A 90 -3.86 -0.87 -3.42
C LEU A 90 -4.53 0.04 -2.40
N SER A 91 -5.62 0.68 -2.83
CA SER A 91 -6.46 1.51 -1.98
C SER A 91 -7.88 0.98 -1.95
N GLY A 92 -8.62 1.26 -0.88
CA GLY A 92 -10.03 0.93 -0.83
C GLY A 92 -10.69 1.39 0.45
N LYS A 93 -11.91 0.89 0.67
CA LYS A 93 -12.67 1.12 1.89
C LYS A 93 -12.81 -0.16 2.69
N TRP A 94 -12.86 0.00 4.01
CA TRP A 94 -13.25 -1.06 4.94
C TRP A 94 -14.17 -0.46 6.00
N LEU A 95 -15.39 -0.96 6.09
CA LEU A 95 -16.47 -0.31 6.85
C LEU A 95 -16.63 1.15 6.36
N ASN A 96 -16.57 2.12 7.26
CA ASN A 96 -16.63 3.55 6.90
C ASN A 96 -15.24 4.15 6.61
N GLY A 97 -14.17 3.42 6.90
CA GLY A 97 -12.79 3.90 6.83
C GLY A 97 -12.11 3.60 5.50
N ARG A 98 -10.87 4.05 5.39
CA ARG A 98 -10.00 3.87 4.23
C ARG A 98 -8.86 2.92 4.56
N VAL A 99 -8.44 2.13 3.58
CA VAL A 99 -7.30 1.22 3.71
C VAL A 99 -6.35 1.48 2.55
N LEU A 100 -5.07 1.62 2.85
CA LEU A 100 -4.00 1.64 1.86
C LEU A 100 -3.03 0.49 2.17
N ILE A 101 -2.83 -0.40 1.21
CA ILE A 101 -1.87 -1.51 1.28
C ILE A 101 -0.71 -1.15 0.35
N ASP A 102 0.51 -1.21 0.87
CA ASP A 102 1.72 -0.89 0.12
C ASP A 102 2.79 -1.96 0.35
N GLY A 103 3.10 -2.71 -0.71
CA GLY A 103 4.07 -3.80 -0.67
C GLY A 103 5.53 -3.39 -0.89
N GLY A 104 5.83 -2.10 -1.00
CA GLY A 104 7.20 -1.63 -1.23
C GLY A 104 7.70 -0.67 -0.17
N TYR A 105 7.37 -0.92 1.10
CA TYR A 105 7.64 -0.01 2.21
C TYR A 105 9.13 0.41 2.32
N SER A 106 10.06 -0.43 1.88
CA SER A 106 11.50 -0.12 1.88
C SER A 106 11.90 1.12 1.09
N ARG A 107 11.05 1.60 0.18
CA ARG A 107 11.30 2.87 -0.54
C ARG A 107 11.45 4.08 0.40
N PHE A 108 10.86 4.04 1.59
CA PHE A 108 10.86 5.20 2.50
C PHE A 108 12.07 5.27 3.42
N TYR A 109 12.82 4.19 3.57
CA TYR A 109 13.99 4.15 4.46
C TYR A 109 15.29 3.73 3.75
N CYS A 110 15.21 3.25 2.51
CA CYS A 110 16.37 3.11 1.64
C CYS A 110 16.67 4.45 0.97
N THR A 111 17.95 4.80 0.85
CA THR A 111 18.43 6.10 0.32
C THR A 111 18.32 6.20 -1.20
N ASN A 112 17.13 5.95 -1.73
CA ASN A 112 16.79 6.12 -3.14
C ASN A 112 15.71 7.22 -3.23
N ASN A 113 15.89 8.15 -4.16
CA ASN A 113 14.87 9.14 -4.57
C ASN A 113 14.07 9.78 -3.42
N GLU A 114 14.78 10.27 -2.39
CA GLU A 114 14.19 10.70 -1.10
C GLU A 114 13.05 11.72 -1.25
N GLN A 115 13.17 12.66 -2.19
CA GLN A 115 12.15 13.67 -2.42
C GLN A 115 10.86 13.07 -2.98
N LEU A 116 10.95 12.24 -4.02
CA LEU A 116 9.80 11.57 -4.62
C LEU A 116 9.09 10.68 -3.60
N ASN A 117 9.88 9.90 -2.82
CA ASN A 117 9.33 8.99 -1.82
C ASN A 117 8.65 9.77 -0.68
N ALA A 118 9.15 10.95 -0.30
CA ALA A 118 8.48 11.81 0.67
C ALA A 118 7.15 12.39 0.13
N GLU A 119 7.12 12.83 -1.14
CA GLU A 119 5.91 13.34 -1.80
C GLU A 119 4.84 12.24 -1.96
N LEU A 120 5.27 11.02 -2.29
CA LEU A 120 4.41 9.84 -2.34
C LEU A 120 3.82 9.53 -0.97
N PHE A 121 4.63 9.54 0.09
CA PHE A 121 4.16 9.29 1.45
C PHE A 121 3.16 10.34 1.93
N LYS A 122 3.35 11.60 1.54
CA LYS A 122 2.36 12.66 1.78
C LYS A 122 1.03 12.37 1.10
N SER A 123 1.06 11.95 -0.17
CA SER A 123 -0.14 11.57 -0.93
C SER A 123 -0.91 10.42 -0.25
N PHE A 124 -0.20 9.49 0.39
CA PHE A 124 -0.83 8.42 1.18
C PHE A 124 -1.59 8.97 2.38
N PHE A 125 -1.00 9.90 3.13
CA PHE A 125 -1.70 10.54 4.24
C PHE A 125 -2.90 11.37 3.77
N ASP A 126 -2.77 12.13 2.69
CA ASP A 126 -3.88 12.89 2.13
C ASP A 126 -5.03 11.95 1.74
N PHE A 127 -4.74 10.77 1.15
CA PHE A 127 -5.75 9.75 0.92
C PHE A 127 -6.39 9.24 2.21
N LEU A 128 -5.62 8.98 3.27
CA LEU A 128 -6.13 8.40 4.51
C LEU A 128 -6.88 9.39 5.41
N LEU A 129 -6.61 10.69 5.28
CA LEU A 129 -7.15 11.76 6.13
C LEU A 129 -8.33 12.51 5.50
N ASN A 130 -8.48 12.49 4.18
CA ASN A 130 -9.63 13.10 3.54
C ASN A 130 -10.93 12.32 3.84
N ASP A 131 -12.06 13.02 3.93
CA ASP A 131 -13.40 12.43 4.11
C ASP A 131 -13.99 11.89 2.81
#